data_AF-A0A1T4WJP7-F1
#
_entry.id   AF-A0A1T4WJP7-F1
#
_cell.length_a   1.000
_cell.length_b   1.000
_cell.length_c   1.000
_cell.angle_alpha   90.00
_cell.angle_beta   90.00
_cell.angle_gamma   90.00
#
_symmetry.space_group_name_H-M   'P 1'
#
loop_
_entity.id
_entity.type
_entity.pdbx_description
1 polymer ?
#
loop_
_entity_poly.entity_id
_entity_poly.type
_entity_poly.pdbx_seq_one_letter_code
_entity_poly.pdbx_strand_id
1 'polypeptide(L)'
;MKKNTLLFIALSLLSLMACAEDKPQSPTPMPKPEVTLSEAEWKKLLTAEQYAVTRQAGTERPYGAIYEEFEKQGEGTYYCVCCGVELFTSKEKFHSGCGWPSFYDASTAKNVFERVDNSHGMTRVETLCKRCGAHLGHVFEGESVSANTPTKRRFCINGVALNYVPKGGTPPKLLDLTDAAVEKKKEEVAKEAGVEVQKP
;
A
#
# COMPACT_ATOMS: atom_id res chain seq x y z
N MET A 1 22.18 -26.97 -71.50
CA MET A 1 22.47 -26.40 -70.16
C MET A 1 21.16 -25.96 -69.51
N LYS A 2 20.98 -26.28 -68.21
CA LYS A 2 19.90 -25.89 -67.25
C LYS A 2 18.58 -26.72 -67.37
N LYS A 3 18.40 -27.81 -66.60
CA LYS A 3 17.98 -27.98 -65.17
C LYS A 3 16.53 -27.49 -64.93
N ASN A 4 15.54 -28.39 -64.91
CA ASN A 4 15.00 -29.17 -63.76
C ASN A 4 13.92 -28.45 -62.94
N THR A 5 12.70 -29.01 -63.01
CA THR A 5 11.71 -29.29 -61.96
C THR A 5 11.98 -28.72 -60.56
N LEU A 6 11.02 -27.96 -60.00
CA LEU A 6 10.26 -28.37 -58.80
C LEU A 6 9.28 -27.27 -58.36
N LEU A 7 8.04 -27.70 -58.16
CA LEU A 7 6.96 -27.03 -57.44
C LEU A 7 7.36 -26.84 -55.96
N PHE A 8 7.30 -25.62 -55.45
CA PHE A 8 7.31 -25.36 -54.00
C PHE A 8 6.18 -24.39 -53.67
N ILE A 9 5.05 -24.96 -53.24
CA ILE A 9 4.02 -24.24 -52.50
C ILE A 9 4.55 -24.12 -51.07
N ALA A 10 5.10 -22.96 -50.72
CA ALA A 10 5.42 -22.62 -49.34
C ALA A 10 4.30 -21.74 -48.79
N LEU A 11 3.38 -22.37 -48.08
CA LEU A 11 2.34 -21.74 -47.27
C LEU A 11 3.02 -21.06 -46.07
N SER A 12 3.38 -19.78 -46.19
CA SER A 12 3.98 -19.04 -45.07
C SER A 12 2.88 -18.56 -44.13
N LEU A 13 2.76 -19.33 -43.05
CA LEU A 13 2.00 -19.11 -41.82
C LEU A 13 1.75 -17.63 -41.46
N LEU A 14 0.46 -17.29 -41.42
CA LEU A 14 -0.07 -16.14 -40.70
C LEU A 14 0.23 -16.35 -39.21
N SER A 15 1.20 -15.62 -38.64
CA SER A 15 1.45 -15.63 -37.19
C SER A 15 0.28 -14.95 -36.47
N LEU A 16 -0.71 -15.77 -36.10
CA LEU A 16 -1.74 -15.44 -35.13
C LEU A 16 -1.08 -15.06 -33.80
N MET A 17 -1.69 -14.05 -33.17
CA MET A 17 -1.31 -13.43 -31.92
C MET A 17 -0.99 -14.44 -30.82
N ALA A 18 0.12 -14.21 -30.12
CA ALA A 18 0.21 -14.56 -28.71
C ALA A 18 -0.13 -13.29 -27.92
N CYS A 19 -1.41 -13.05 -27.68
CA CYS A 19 -1.79 -12.29 -26.48
C CYS A 19 -1.32 -13.14 -25.31
N ALA A 20 -0.31 -12.69 -24.58
CA ALA A 20 0.04 -13.30 -23.31
C ALA A 20 -1.22 -13.24 -22.44
N GLU A 21 -1.79 -14.40 -22.13
CA GLU A 21 -2.84 -14.51 -21.14
C GLU A 21 -2.23 -14.12 -19.79
N ASP A 22 -2.52 -12.91 -19.31
CA ASP A 22 -2.39 -12.56 -17.90
C ASP A 22 -3.35 -13.48 -17.13
N LYS A 23 -2.84 -14.63 -16.69
CA LYS A 23 -3.58 -15.51 -15.80
C LYS A 23 -3.94 -14.71 -14.55
N PRO A 24 -5.21 -14.68 -14.11
CA PRO A 24 -5.55 -14.07 -12.83
C PRO A 24 -4.75 -14.78 -11.74
N GLN A 25 -3.80 -14.05 -11.14
CA GLN A 25 -3.02 -14.57 -10.02
C GLN A 25 -4.00 -14.94 -8.90
N SER A 26 -3.99 -16.21 -8.49
CA SER A 26 -4.68 -16.66 -7.29
C SER A 26 -4.23 -15.80 -6.10
N PRO A 27 -5.12 -15.39 -5.18
CA PRO A 27 -4.76 -14.52 -4.09
C PRO A 27 -3.65 -15.15 -3.24
N THR A 28 -2.47 -14.54 -3.25
CA THR A 28 -1.37 -14.95 -2.38
C THR A 28 -1.80 -14.75 -0.92
N PRO A 29 -1.86 -15.80 -0.09
CA PRO A 29 -2.20 -15.64 1.31
C PRO A 29 -1.12 -14.80 1.99
N MET A 30 -1.56 -13.83 2.79
CA MET A 30 -0.65 -13.02 3.59
C MET A 30 0.20 -13.91 4.50
N PRO A 31 1.50 -13.62 4.67
CA PRO A 31 2.26 -14.21 5.75
C PRO A 31 1.64 -13.83 7.10
N LYS A 32 1.79 -14.70 8.10
CA LYS A 32 1.32 -14.42 9.45
C LYS A 32 1.97 -13.11 9.95
N PRO A 33 1.17 -12.10 10.37
CA PRO A 33 1.72 -10.87 10.92
C PRO A 33 2.59 -11.14 12.15
N GLU A 34 3.68 -10.38 12.28
CA GLU A 34 4.52 -10.38 13.48
C GLU A 34 3.77 -9.73 14.65
N VAL A 35 3.04 -8.66 14.38
CA VAL A 35 2.22 -7.97 15.39
C VAL A 35 0.83 -8.58 15.42
N THR A 36 0.50 -9.22 16.53
CA THR A 36 -0.81 -9.82 16.79
C THR A 36 -1.41 -9.22 18.05
N LEU A 37 -2.42 -8.36 17.86
CA LEU A 37 -3.23 -7.77 18.92
C LEU A 37 -4.70 -8.05 18.63
N SER A 38 -5.52 -8.07 19.67
CA SER A 38 -6.96 -8.15 19.56
C SER A 38 -7.56 -6.87 18.97
N GLU A 39 -8.76 -6.97 18.41
CA GLU A 39 -9.49 -5.81 17.89
C GLU A 39 -9.79 -4.76 18.97
N ALA A 40 -10.00 -5.20 20.21
CA ALA A 40 -10.20 -4.30 21.34
C ALA A 40 -8.92 -3.51 21.70
N GLU A 41 -7.74 -4.11 21.54
CA GLU A 41 -6.47 -3.42 21.73
C GLU A 41 -6.20 -2.44 20.59
N TRP A 42 -6.43 -2.83 19.35
CA TRP A 42 -6.30 -1.92 18.21
C TRP A 42 -7.20 -0.68 18.32
N LYS A 43 -8.44 -0.84 18.78
CA LYS A 43 -9.35 0.30 19.03
C LYS A 43 -8.86 1.26 20.11
N LYS A 44 -7.98 0.82 21.02
CA LYS A 44 -7.36 1.69 22.04
C LYS A 44 -6.10 2.39 21.51
N LEU A 45 -5.49 1.87 20.45
CA LEU A 45 -4.24 2.36 19.85
C LEU A 45 -4.45 3.24 18.62
N LEU A 46 -5.65 3.27 18.07
CA LEU A 46 -5.96 3.93 16.82
C LEU A 46 -7.15 4.86 17.01
N THR A 47 -7.16 5.97 16.26
CA THR A 47 -8.38 6.75 16.12
C THR A 47 -9.47 5.90 15.45
N ALA A 48 -10.73 6.31 15.59
CA ALA A 48 -11.84 5.59 14.96
C ALA A 48 -11.67 5.44 13.43
N GLU A 49 -11.18 6.50 12.77
CA GLU A 49 -10.93 6.49 11.33
C GLU A 49 -9.73 5.61 10.95
N GLN A 50 -8.62 5.71 11.68
CA GLN A 50 -7.46 4.84 11.49
C GLN A 50 -7.85 3.37 11.66
N TYR A 51 -8.63 3.03 12.68
CA TYR A 51 -9.12 1.68 12.90
C TYR A 51 -10.00 1.21 11.73
N ALA A 52 -10.98 2.02 11.32
CA ALA A 52 -11.87 1.70 10.21
C ALA A 52 -11.09 1.44 8.90
N VAL A 53 -10.12 2.29 8.57
CA VAL A 53 -9.31 2.11 7.37
C VAL A 53 -8.37 0.92 7.51
N THR A 54 -7.52 0.89 8.55
CA THR A 54 -6.42 -0.07 8.63
C THR A 54 -6.83 -1.47 9.07
N ARG A 55 -7.93 -1.64 9.80
CA ARG A 55 -8.38 -2.94 10.33
C ARG A 55 -9.63 -3.47 9.65
N GLN A 56 -10.48 -2.58 9.12
CA GLN A 56 -11.74 -2.95 8.46
C GLN A 56 -11.71 -2.73 6.94
N ALA A 57 -10.52 -2.45 6.38
CA ALA A 57 -10.34 -2.16 4.95
C ALA A 57 -11.25 -1.04 4.44
N GLY A 58 -11.53 -0.06 5.29
CA GLY A 58 -12.22 1.18 4.91
C GLY A 58 -11.36 2.04 3.98
N THR A 59 -11.95 3.08 3.43
CA THR A 59 -11.26 4.06 2.58
C THR A 59 -11.62 5.46 3.05
N GLU A 60 -10.62 6.30 3.30
CA GLU A 60 -10.84 7.71 3.63
C GLU A 60 -11.42 8.47 2.43
N ARG A 61 -12.05 9.63 2.66
CA ARG A 61 -12.59 10.43 1.56
C ARG A 61 -11.46 10.99 0.67
N PRO A 62 -11.61 10.96 -0.68
CA PRO A 62 -10.63 11.58 -1.57
C PRO A 62 -10.58 13.08 -1.35
N TYR A 63 -9.41 13.68 -1.56
CA TYR A 63 -9.17 15.11 -1.42
C TYR A 63 -9.50 15.66 -0.03
N GLY A 64 -9.38 14.82 1.02
CA GLY A 64 -9.55 15.23 2.40
C GLY A 64 -8.38 16.05 2.95
N ALA A 65 -8.52 16.54 4.18
CA ALA A 65 -7.49 17.36 4.84
C ALA A 65 -6.12 16.66 4.93
N ILE A 66 -6.12 15.36 5.19
CA ILE A 66 -4.88 14.56 5.24
C ILE A 66 -4.23 14.50 3.86
N TYR A 67 -5.00 14.31 2.78
CA TYR A 67 -4.45 14.37 1.42
C TYR A 67 -3.79 15.73 1.15
N GLU A 68 -4.46 16.84 1.48
CA GLU A 68 -3.90 18.18 1.32
C GLU A 68 -2.60 18.40 2.10
N GLU A 69 -2.47 17.79 3.29
CA GLU A 69 -1.24 17.83 4.07
C GLU A 69 -0.10 17.08 3.35
N PHE A 70 -0.38 15.86 2.87
CA PHE A 70 0.59 15.04 2.14
C PHE A 70 1.07 15.69 0.83
N GLU A 71 0.25 16.53 0.21
CA GLU A 71 0.64 17.31 -0.96
C GLU A 71 1.58 18.48 -0.64
N LYS A 72 1.61 18.94 0.61
CA LYS A 72 2.51 20.00 1.09
C LYS A 72 3.79 19.46 1.71
N GLN A 73 3.89 18.14 1.94
CA GLN A 73 5.03 17.48 2.55
C GLN A 73 6.23 17.41 1.58
N GLY A 74 7.42 17.64 2.12
CA GLY A 74 8.68 17.59 1.38
C GLY A 74 9.37 16.23 1.44
N GLU A 75 10.70 16.24 1.48
CA GLU A 75 11.49 15.02 1.61
C GLU A 75 11.26 14.34 2.97
N GLY A 76 10.99 13.03 2.96
CA GLY A 76 10.76 12.27 4.18
C GLY A 76 10.39 10.81 3.94
N THR A 77 9.98 10.15 5.02
CA THR A 77 9.65 8.73 5.06
C THR A 77 8.26 8.52 5.66
N TYR A 78 7.52 7.57 5.11
CA TYR A 78 6.16 7.23 5.51
C TYR A 78 6.14 5.89 6.22
N TYR A 79 5.61 5.88 7.43
CA TYR A 79 5.57 4.74 8.33
C TYR A 79 4.13 4.25 8.52
N CYS A 80 3.97 2.96 8.81
CA CYS A 80 2.67 2.40 9.18
C CYS A 80 2.17 3.05 10.48
N VAL A 81 1.00 3.67 10.44
CA VAL A 81 0.38 4.29 11.63
C VAL A 81 0.16 3.28 12.77
N CYS A 82 -0.07 2.01 12.42
CA CYS A 82 -0.36 0.95 13.40
C CYS A 82 0.89 0.46 14.13
N CYS A 83 1.97 0.17 13.39
CA CYS A 83 3.12 -0.55 13.97
C CYS A 83 4.47 0.16 13.82
N GLY A 84 4.50 1.35 13.23
CA GLY A 84 5.69 2.19 13.07
C GLY A 84 6.71 1.70 12.04
N VAL A 85 6.40 0.65 11.26
CA VAL A 85 7.35 0.12 10.27
C VAL A 85 7.40 1.02 9.03
N GLU A 86 8.57 1.18 8.42
CA GLU A 86 8.73 1.95 7.19
C GLU A 86 7.99 1.30 6.01
N LEU A 87 7.19 2.10 5.29
CA LEU A 87 6.33 1.65 4.19
C LEU A 87 6.64 2.30 2.84
N PHE A 88 6.99 3.59 2.81
CA PHE A 88 7.30 4.32 1.58
C PHE A 88 8.27 5.47 1.86
N THR A 89 8.90 6.02 0.82
CA THR A 89 9.68 7.26 0.93
C THR A 89 9.19 8.32 -0.06
N SER A 90 9.51 9.58 0.20
CA SER A 90 9.16 10.69 -0.70
C SER A 90 9.82 10.58 -2.06
N LYS A 91 10.89 9.77 -2.21
CA LYS A 91 11.55 9.55 -3.51
C LYS A 91 10.62 8.86 -4.50
N GLU A 92 9.75 7.98 -4.00
CA GLU A 92 8.78 7.25 -4.81
C GLU A 92 7.41 7.96 -4.87
N LYS A 93 7.20 9.04 -4.11
CA LYS A 93 5.94 9.80 -4.10
C LYS A 93 5.80 10.62 -5.38
N PHE A 94 4.57 10.68 -5.92
CA PHE A 94 4.24 11.55 -7.04
C PHE A 94 2.79 12.06 -6.94
N HIS A 95 2.50 13.16 -7.64
CA HIS A 95 1.15 13.68 -7.75
C HIS A 95 0.38 12.95 -8.86
N SER A 96 -0.57 12.09 -8.48
CA SER A 96 -1.43 11.35 -9.42
C SER A 96 -2.75 12.06 -9.72
N GLY A 97 -3.11 13.06 -8.91
CA GLY A 97 -4.43 13.71 -8.95
C GLY A 97 -5.59 12.83 -8.47
N CYS A 98 -5.35 11.62 -7.93
CA CYS A 98 -6.42 10.69 -7.55
C CYS A 98 -7.13 11.00 -6.22
N GLY A 99 -6.64 11.98 -5.46
CA GLY A 99 -7.21 12.37 -4.16
C GLY A 99 -6.67 11.61 -2.95
N TRP A 100 -5.65 10.76 -3.15
CA TRP A 100 -4.93 10.05 -2.09
C TRP A 100 -3.41 10.08 -2.35
N PRO A 101 -2.56 9.99 -1.31
CA PRO A 101 -1.13 9.81 -1.47
C PRO A 101 -0.80 8.68 -2.46
N SER A 102 0.10 8.98 -3.41
CA SER A 102 0.46 8.05 -4.49
C SER A 102 1.96 7.82 -4.56
N PHE A 103 2.34 6.56 -4.66
CA PHE A 103 3.74 6.13 -4.82
C PHE A 103 3.87 5.23 -6.03
N TYR A 104 4.99 5.32 -6.76
CA TYR A 104 5.18 4.45 -7.93
C TYR A 104 5.89 3.13 -7.58
N ASP A 105 6.58 3.08 -6.44
CA ASP A 105 7.29 1.89 -6.01
C ASP A 105 7.22 1.71 -4.50
N ALA A 106 7.14 0.45 -4.09
CA ALA A 106 7.21 0.00 -2.70
C ALA A 106 8.46 -0.84 -2.44
N SER A 107 9.29 -1.12 -3.46
CA SER A 107 10.41 -2.05 -3.38
C SER A 107 11.51 -1.65 -2.40
N THR A 108 11.69 -0.35 -2.17
CA THR A 108 12.61 0.19 -1.16
C THR A 108 12.16 -0.17 0.25
N ALA A 109 10.85 -0.18 0.48
CA ALA A 109 10.25 -0.54 1.75
C ALA A 109 9.74 -2.00 1.72
N LYS A 110 10.57 -2.91 2.25
CA LYS A 110 10.33 -4.37 2.32
C LYS A 110 9.05 -4.81 3.08
N ASN A 111 8.25 -3.85 3.57
CA ASN A 111 7.13 -4.06 4.48
C ASN A 111 5.75 -3.81 3.85
N VAL A 112 5.68 -3.62 2.54
CA VAL A 112 4.40 -3.64 1.79
C VAL A 112 4.17 -5.04 1.22
N PHE A 113 2.97 -5.57 1.42
CA PHE A 113 2.51 -6.83 0.86
C PHE A 113 1.32 -6.58 -0.07
N GLU A 114 1.27 -7.30 -1.18
CA GLU A 114 0.24 -7.15 -2.20
C GLU A 114 -0.61 -8.42 -2.25
N ARG A 115 -1.93 -8.26 -2.27
CA ARG A 115 -2.89 -9.36 -2.32
C ARG A 115 -4.01 -9.05 -3.28
N VAL A 116 -4.40 -10.02 -4.11
CA VAL A 116 -5.59 -9.89 -4.95
C VAL A 116 -6.85 -9.79 -4.07
N ASP A 117 -7.62 -8.74 -4.31
CA ASP A 117 -8.89 -8.41 -3.66
C ASP A 117 -10.01 -8.51 -4.70
N ASN A 118 -10.89 -9.50 -4.52
CA ASN A 118 -12.07 -9.75 -5.37
C ASN A 118 -13.38 -9.29 -4.71
N SER A 119 -13.29 -8.44 -3.68
CA SER A 119 -14.47 -7.87 -3.02
C SER A 119 -15.24 -6.93 -3.94
N HIS A 120 -16.52 -6.69 -3.62
CA HIS A 120 -17.38 -5.74 -4.33
C HIS A 120 -17.54 -5.97 -5.85
N GLY A 121 -17.30 -7.19 -6.34
CA GLY A 121 -17.43 -7.54 -7.75
C GLY A 121 -16.35 -6.94 -8.66
N MET A 122 -15.25 -6.45 -8.07
CA MET A 122 -14.09 -5.91 -8.78
C MET A 122 -12.86 -6.76 -8.46
N THR A 123 -11.91 -6.85 -9.40
CA THR A 123 -10.59 -7.41 -9.13
C THR A 123 -9.60 -6.26 -8.98
N ARG A 124 -9.06 -6.08 -7.77
CA ARG A 124 -8.04 -5.10 -7.43
C ARG A 124 -6.88 -5.79 -6.74
N VAL A 125 -5.76 -5.08 -6.56
CA VAL A 125 -4.65 -5.56 -5.73
C VAL A 125 -4.57 -4.69 -4.49
N GLU A 126 -4.95 -5.26 -3.35
CA GLU A 126 -4.86 -4.62 -2.04
C GLU A 126 -3.40 -4.54 -1.58
N THR A 127 -3.05 -3.42 -0.95
CA THR A 127 -1.75 -3.20 -0.32
C THR A 127 -1.88 -3.22 1.20
N LEU A 128 -1.04 -4.01 1.84
CA LEU A 128 -1.11 -4.37 3.25
C LEU A 128 0.25 -4.13 3.90
N CYS A 129 0.28 -3.73 5.17
CA CYS A 129 1.51 -3.74 5.96
C CYS A 129 1.88 -5.19 6.29
N LYS A 130 3.04 -5.64 5.81
CA LYS A 130 3.56 -7.00 6.02
C LYS A 130 3.77 -7.35 7.49
N ARG A 131 4.06 -6.35 8.34
CA ARG A 131 4.38 -6.57 9.77
C ARG A 131 3.13 -6.77 10.64
N CYS A 132 2.09 -5.98 10.45
CA CYS A 132 0.89 -6.00 11.31
C CYS A 132 -0.43 -6.34 10.58
N GLY A 133 -0.36 -6.52 9.26
CA GLY A 133 -1.52 -6.81 8.42
C GLY A 133 -2.48 -5.64 8.22
N ALA A 134 -2.07 -4.40 8.55
CA ALA A 134 -2.90 -3.21 8.34
C ALA A 134 -3.19 -2.97 6.86
N HIS A 135 -4.45 -2.70 6.52
CA HIS A 135 -4.85 -2.20 5.21
C HIS A 135 -4.25 -0.82 4.96
N LEU A 136 -3.62 -0.66 3.80
CA LEU A 136 -3.00 0.59 3.36
C LEU A 136 -3.81 1.21 2.21
N GLY A 137 -4.20 0.41 1.24
CA GLY A 137 -4.96 0.86 0.07
C GLY A 137 -4.88 -0.18 -1.04
N HIS A 138 -4.64 0.29 -2.27
CA HIS A 138 -4.55 -0.58 -3.46
C HIS A 138 -3.41 -0.16 -4.38
N VAL A 139 -2.91 -1.09 -5.18
CA VAL A 139 -1.98 -0.83 -6.27
C VAL A 139 -2.67 -1.07 -7.60
N PHE A 140 -2.44 -0.15 -8.54
CA PHE A 140 -2.94 -0.19 -9.91
C PHE A 140 -1.77 -0.34 -10.87
N GLU A 141 -1.91 -1.23 -11.85
CA GLU A 141 -0.88 -1.51 -12.86
C GLU A 141 -1.33 -1.04 -14.24
N GLY A 142 -0.38 -0.71 -15.11
CA GLY A 142 -0.66 -0.33 -16.49
C GLY A 142 -1.25 1.08 -16.65
N GLU A 143 -1.44 1.82 -15.56
CA GLU A 143 -1.87 3.21 -15.63
C GLU A 143 -0.72 4.12 -16.08
N SER A 144 -0.93 4.88 -17.15
CA SER A 144 -0.03 5.94 -17.59
C SER A 144 -0.23 7.25 -16.79
N VAL A 145 -0.48 7.14 -15.49
CA VAL A 145 -0.81 8.29 -14.61
C VAL A 145 0.37 9.25 -14.39
N SER A 146 1.57 8.88 -14.84
CA SER A 146 2.68 9.82 -15.00
C SER A 146 3.69 9.25 -15.99
N ALA A 147 3.98 9.99 -17.07
CA ALA A 147 5.06 9.69 -18.01
C ALA A 147 6.45 9.63 -17.35
N ASN A 148 6.56 10.02 -16.08
CA ASN A 148 7.80 10.14 -15.32
C ASN A 148 7.98 9.07 -14.22
N THR A 149 7.13 8.03 -14.18
CA THR A 149 7.28 6.94 -13.18
C THR A 149 7.93 5.69 -13.79
N PRO A 150 9.03 5.16 -13.22
CA PRO A 150 9.77 4.03 -13.80
C PRO A 150 8.98 2.71 -13.88
N THR A 151 8.03 2.49 -12.97
CA THR A 151 7.41 1.17 -12.74
C THR A 151 6.06 0.99 -13.44
N LYS A 152 5.41 2.07 -13.91
CA LYS A 152 4.00 2.05 -14.38
C LYS A 152 3.01 1.46 -13.37
N ARG A 153 3.33 1.61 -12.08
CA ARG A 153 2.49 1.19 -10.96
C ARG A 153 2.08 2.44 -10.18
N ARG A 154 0.89 2.42 -9.60
CA ARG A 154 0.41 3.44 -8.66
C ARG A 154 -0.11 2.77 -7.41
N PHE A 155 0.67 2.87 -6.34
CA PHE A 155 0.24 2.61 -4.98
C PHE A 155 -0.61 3.78 -4.50
N CYS A 156 -1.93 3.59 -4.49
CA CYS A 156 -2.91 4.55 -3.99
C CYS A 156 -3.20 4.22 -2.53
N ILE A 157 -2.63 5.00 -1.61
CA ILE A 157 -2.58 4.67 -0.19
C ILE A 157 -3.41 5.67 0.60
N ASN A 158 -4.21 5.18 1.55
CA ASN A 158 -4.92 6.03 2.50
C ASN A 158 -3.91 6.83 3.34
N GLY A 159 -4.04 8.14 3.39
CA GLY A 159 -3.20 9.01 4.20
C GLY A 159 -3.32 8.70 5.69
N VAL A 160 -4.52 8.38 6.20
CA VAL A 160 -4.74 7.98 7.61
C VAL A 160 -3.95 6.73 8.01
N ALA A 161 -3.55 5.89 7.05
CA ALA A 161 -2.76 4.70 7.32
C ALA A 161 -1.25 4.99 7.46
N LEU A 162 -0.84 6.23 7.16
CA LEU A 162 0.56 6.65 7.09
C LEU A 162 0.88 7.69 8.17
N ASN A 163 2.08 7.56 8.74
CA ASN A 163 2.71 8.59 9.57
C ASN A 163 3.94 9.13 8.83
N TYR A 164 3.93 10.42 8.49
CA TYR A 164 5.04 11.06 7.78
C TYR A 164 6.08 11.60 8.76
N VAL A 165 7.35 11.33 8.48
CA VAL A 165 8.48 11.94 9.18
C VAL A 165 9.36 12.67 8.15
N PRO A 166 9.62 13.97 8.31
CA PRO A 166 10.51 14.70 7.42
C PRO A 166 11.93 14.15 7.49
N LYS A 167 12.70 14.31 6.41
CA LYS A 167 14.09 13.88 6.34
C LYS A 167 14.92 14.44 7.51
N GLY A 168 15.60 13.55 8.23
CA GLY A 168 16.35 13.88 9.45
C GLY A 168 15.50 13.92 10.73
N GLY A 169 14.18 13.75 10.63
CA GLY A 169 13.30 13.52 11.77
C GLY A 169 13.52 12.14 12.40
N THR A 170 13.00 11.98 13.62
CA THR A 170 13.11 10.71 14.35
C THR A 170 12.03 9.74 13.89
N PRO A 171 12.37 8.54 13.39
CA PRO A 171 11.39 7.51 13.04
C PRO A 171 10.51 7.14 14.24
N PRO A 172 9.23 6.80 14.02
CA PRO A 172 8.39 6.26 15.08
C PRO A 172 9.00 4.97 15.62
N LYS A 173 8.83 4.73 16.92
CA LYS A 173 9.21 3.44 17.51
C LYS A 173 8.32 2.35 16.93
N LEU A 174 8.93 1.22 16.57
CA LEU A 174 8.16 0.03 16.23
C LEU A 174 7.28 -0.35 17.41
N LEU A 175 6.04 -0.72 17.13
CA LEU A 175 5.16 -1.26 18.15
C LEU A 175 5.76 -2.60 18.59
N ASP A 176 6.30 -2.60 19.81
CA ASP A 176 6.75 -3.80 20.49
C ASP A 176 5.54 -4.46 21.17
N LEU A 177 5.52 -5.79 21.19
CA LEU A 177 4.42 -6.58 21.74
C LEU A 177 4.46 -6.67 23.28
N THR A 178 5.38 -5.96 23.92
CA THR A 178 5.43 -5.89 25.38
C THR A 178 4.30 -5.02 25.91
N ASP A 179 3.62 -5.47 26.96
CA ASP A 179 2.44 -4.79 27.55
C ASP A 179 2.71 -3.32 27.87
N ALA A 180 3.94 -2.98 28.30
CA ALA A 180 4.34 -1.61 28.61
C ALA A 180 4.37 -0.68 27.38
N ALA A 181 4.75 -1.19 26.21
CA ALA A 181 4.76 -0.41 24.97
C ALA A 181 3.35 -0.17 24.45
N VAL A 182 2.47 -1.16 24.60
CA VAL A 182 1.05 -1.06 24.28
C VAL A 182 0.37 -0.01 25.17
N GLU A 183 0.58 -0.03 26.49
CA GLU A 183 -0.01 0.97 27.40
C GLU A 183 0.48 2.40 27.08
N LYS A 184 1.78 2.58 26.84
CA LYS A 184 2.32 3.89 26.46
C LYS A 184 1.68 4.43 25.17
N LYS A 185 1.48 3.58 24.17
CA LYS A 185 0.88 4.02 22.91
C LYS A 185 -0.59 4.40 23.06
N LYS A 186 -1.34 3.74 23.96
CA LYS A 186 -2.70 4.15 24.33
C LYS A 186 -2.73 5.56 24.92
N GLU A 187 -1.79 5.88 25.80
CA GLU A 187 -1.67 7.22 26.40
C GLU A 187 -1.38 8.31 25.35
N GLU A 188 -0.49 8.04 24.39
CA GLU A 188 -0.17 8.97 23.28
C GLU A 188 -1.39 9.26 22.40
N VAL A 189 -2.11 8.21 21.99
CA VAL A 189 -3.26 8.33 21.07
C VAL A 189 -4.43 9.04 21.73
N ALA A 190 -4.68 8.75 23.01
CA ALA A 190 -5.74 9.43 23.75
C ALA A 190 -5.43 10.93 23.94
N LYS A 191 -4.16 11.28 24.16
CA LYS A 191 -3.73 12.69 24.21
C LYS A 191 -3.94 13.40 22.87
N GLU A 192 -3.63 12.75 21.75
CA GLU A 192 -3.89 13.29 20.40
C GLU A 192 -5.39 13.45 20.11
N ALA A 193 -6.21 12.55 20.63
CA ALA A 193 -7.68 12.59 20.51
C ALA A 193 -8.37 13.53 21.50
N GLY A 194 -7.63 14.15 22.45
CA GLY A 194 -8.20 15.00 23.50
C GLY A 194 -9.02 14.23 24.55
N VAL A 195 -8.74 12.95 24.76
CA VAL A 195 -9.43 12.06 25.70
C VAL A 195 -8.48 11.68 26.85
N GLU A 196 -8.93 11.80 28.11
CA GLU A 196 -8.16 11.28 29.26
C GLU A 196 -8.23 9.75 29.32
N VAL A 197 -7.06 9.09 29.40
CA VAL A 197 -7.00 7.64 29.67
C VAL A 197 -7.17 7.41 31.16
N GLN A 198 -8.27 6.75 31.54
CA GLN A 198 -8.39 6.22 32.89
C GLN A 198 -7.43 5.04 33.05
N LYS A 199 -6.43 5.20 33.94
CA LYS A 199 -5.54 4.12 34.36
C LYS A 199 -6.34 3.08 35.17
N PRO A 200 -6.08 1.77 34.99
CA PRO A 200 -6.71 0.73 35.82
C PRO A 200 -6.33 0.86 37.29
#